data_AF-A0A1I7XJH0-F1
#
_entry.id   AF-A0A1I7XJH0-F1
#
_cell.length_a   1.000
_cell.length_b   1.000
_cell.length_c   1.000
_cell.angle_alpha   90.00
_cell.angle_beta   90.00
_cell.angle_gamma   90.00
#
_symmetry.space_group_name_H-M   'P 1'
#
loop_
_entity.id
_entity.type
_entity.pdbx_description
1 polymer ?
#
loop_
_entity_poly.entity_id
_entity_poly.type
_entity_poly.pdbx_seq_one_letter_code
_entity_poly.pdbx_strand_id
1 'polypeptide(L)'
;MPLFVACSTIGSANGVIFTSSRLFYVGAREGQMPQVLTMINKNTRTPIPAVLLTGLLSLAYLILSKNIYSLINYIQISYWLAIGAAIAALFHLRWKMPDASRPIKRIY
;
A
#
# COMPACT_ATOMS: atom_id res chain seq x y z
N MET A 1 -20.89 -18.14 -13.02
CA MET A 1 -19.52 -18.25 -12.45
C MET A 1 -18.61 -17.05 -12.80
N PRO A 2 -18.38 -16.67 -14.08
CA PRO A 2 -17.43 -15.58 -14.40
C PRO A 2 -17.85 -14.19 -13.90
N LEU A 3 -19.15 -13.89 -13.84
CA LEU A 3 -19.68 -12.64 -13.29
C LEU A 3 -19.31 -12.43 -11.80
N PHE A 4 -19.38 -13.48 -10.98
CA PHE A 4 -19.02 -13.40 -9.57
C PHE A 4 -17.52 -13.15 -9.38
N VAL A 5 -16.68 -13.75 -10.22
CA VAL A 5 -15.23 -13.53 -10.21
C VAL A 5 -14.92 -12.09 -10.62
N ALA A 6 -15.56 -11.57 -11.68
CA ALA A 6 -15.39 -10.18 -12.11
C ALA A 6 -15.84 -9.18 -11.03
N CYS A 7 -16.98 -9.43 -10.36
CA CYS A 7 -17.42 -8.58 -9.24
C CYS A 7 -16.42 -8.60 -8.07
N SER A 8 -15.80 -9.76 -7.79
CA SER A 8 -14.79 -9.90 -6.74
C SER A 8 -13.51 -9.13 -7.06
N THR A 9 -13.01 -9.22 -8.31
CA THR A 9 -11.80 -8.49 -8.71
C THR A 9 -12.04 -6.97 -8.75
N ILE A 10 -13.22 -6.52 -9.18
CA ILE A 10 -13.62 -5.11 -9.12
C ILE A 10 -13.68 -4.64 -7.66
N GLY A 11 -14.27 -5.45 -6.77
CA GLY A 11 -14.32 -5.15 -5.33
C GLY A 11 -12.94 -5.01 -4.71
N SER A 12 -12.03 -5.92 -5.05
CA SER A 12 -10.63 -5.89 -4.60
C SER A 12 -9.90 -4.63 -5.09
N ALA A 13 -10.02 -4.32 -6.39
CA ALA A 13 -9.41 -3.13 -6.97
C ALA A 13 -9.90 -1.83 -6.28
N ASN A 14 -11.21 -1.73 -6.00
CA ASN A 14 -11.76 -0.58 -5.29
C ASN A 14 -11.23 -0.47 -3.85
N GLY A 15 -11.10 -1.60 -3.14
CA GLY A 15 -10.51 -1.63 -1.79
C GLY A 15 -9.06 -1.16 -1.75
N VAL A 16 -8.26 -1.53 -2.76
CA VAL A 16 -6.87 -1.08 -2.90
C VAL A 16 -6.79 0.44 -3.14
N ILE A 17 -7.69 1.00 -3.97
CA ILE A 17 -7.76 2.44 -4.22
C ILE A 17 -8.02 3.20 -2.93
N PHE A 18 -9.00 2.78 -2.12
CA PHE A 18 -9.28 3.41 -0.83
C PHE A 18 -8.09 3.32 0.13
N THR A 19 -7.43 2.16 0.21
CA THR A 19 -6.29 1.96 1.12
C THR A 19 -5.08 2.83 0.71
N SER A 20 -4.77 2.87 -0.58
CA SER A 20 -3.66 3.67 -1.11
C SER A 20 -3.83 5.17 -0.83
N SER A 21 -5.06 5.69 -0.92
CA SER A 21 -5.34 7.10 -0.60
C SER A 21 -4.96 7.50 0.83
N ARG A 22 -5.14 6.58 1.80
CA ARG A 22 -4.78 6.80 3.21
C ARG A 22 -3.26 6.81 3.39
N LEU A 23 -2.56 5.92 2.69
CA LEU A 23 -1.10 5.88 2.71
C LEU A 23 -0.49 7.16 2.14
N PHE A 24 -0.99 7.64 0.99
CA PHE A 24 -0.56 8.90 0.39
C PHE A 24 -0.84 10.11 1.29
N TYR A 25 -1.98 10.15 1.99
CA TYR A 25 -2.31 11.22 2.94
C TYR A 25 -1.34 11.28 4.13
N VAL A 26 -0.92 10.13 4.68
CA VAL A 26 0.06 10.10 5.77
C VAL A 26 1.46 10.43 5.26
N GLY A 27 1.86 9.89 4.09
CA GLY A 27 3.15 10.19 3.47
C GLY A 27 3.31 11.68 3.09
N ALA A 28 2.21 12.33 2.73
CA ALA A 28 2.13 13.78 2.55
C ALA A 28 2.40 14.57 3.83
N ARG A 29 1.82 14.12 4.96
CA ARG A 29 1.97 14.78 6.26
C ARG A 29 3.38 14.67 6.81
N GLU A 30 4.06 13.55 6.55
CA GLU A 30 5.45 13.31 6.95
C GLU A 30 6.48 13.94 5.97
N GLY A 31 6.01 14.64 4.92
CA GLY A 31 6.88 15.37 3.99
C GLY A 31 7.75 14.49 3.08
N GLN A 32 7.53 13.17 3.05
CA GLN A 32 8.35 12.21 2.32
C GLN A 32 7.98 12.05 0.83
N MET A 33 6.96 12.76 0.34
CA MET A 33 6.53 12.70 -1.07
C MET A 33 6.48 14.08 -1.73
N PRO A 34 6.94 14.22 -2.99
CA PRO A 34 6.91 15.49 -3.71
C PRO A 34 5.47 15.99 -3.90
N GLN A 35 5.27 17.29 -3.67
CA GLN A 35 3.98 18.01 -3.62
C GLN A 35 3.05 17.79 -4.84
N VAL A 36 3.61 17.29 -5.95
CA VAL A 36 2.91 17.02 -7.22
C VAL A 36 1.99 15.78 -7.12
N LEU A 37 2.37 14.76 -6.35
CA LEU A 37 1.53 13.58 -6.05
C LEU A 37 0.47 13.87 -4.99
N THR A 38 0.64 14.98 -4.27
CA THR A 38 -0.16 15.44 -3.14
C THR A 38 -1.19 16.49 -3.52
N MET A 39 -1.32 16.80 -4.81
CA MET A 39 -2.34 17.69 -5.35
C MET A 39 -3.72 16.99 -5.26
N ILE A 40 -4.22 16.91 -4.03
CA ILE A 40 -5.61 16.58 -3.72
C ILE A 40 -6.40 17.79 -4.19
N ASN A 41 -7.18 17.59 -5.25
CA ASN A 41 -8.10 18.62 -5.73
C ASN A 41 -9.06 18.97 -4.58
N LYS A 42 -8.99 20.22 -4.12
CA LYS A 42 -9.67 20.75 -2.91
C LYS A 42 -11.21 20.61 -2.99
N ASN A 43 -11.76 20.48 -4.21
CA ASN A 43 -13.20 20.40 -4.44
C ASN A 43 -13.79 18.97 -4.45
N THR A 44 -13.03 17.95 -4.83
CA THR A 44 -13.58 16.59 -5.03
C THR A 44 -13.08 15.59 -3.99
N ARG A 45 -12.07 15.91 -3.19
CA ARG A 45 -11.40 15.01 -2.22
C ARG A 45 -10.92 13.67 -2.84
N THR A 46 -10.96 13.53 -4.16
CA THR A 46 -10.44 12.39 -4.89
C THR A 46 -9.03 12.72 -5.36
N PRO A 47 -8.03 11.89 -5.03
CA PRO A 47 -6.67 12.08 -5.53
C PRO A 47 -6.62 11.61 -6.99
N ILE A 48 -7.23 12.39 -7.89
CA ILE A 48 -7.30 12.15 -9.34
C ILE A 48 -5.90 11.85 -9.95
N PRO A 49 -4.84 12.62 -9.67
CA PRO A 49 -3.52 12.32 -10.21
C PRO A 49 -2.93 11.04 -9.63
N ALA A 50 -3.20 10.72 -8.35
CA ALA A 50 -2.69 9.49 -7.74
C ALA A 50 -3.37 8.25 -8.36
N VAL A 51 -4.70 8.26 -8.51
CA VAL A 51 -5.45 7.14 -9.10
C VAL A 51 -5.11 6.95 -10.58
N LEU A 52 -4.92 8.04 -11.32
CA LEU A 52 -4.42 7.97 -12.70
C LEU A 52 -3.02 7.36 -12.74
N LEU A 53 -2.11 7.76 -11.84
CA LEU A 53 -0.78 7.17 -11.78
C LEU A 53 -0.80 5.69 -11.40
N THR A 54 -1.58 5.27 -10.40
CA THR A 54 -1.71 3.85 -10.05
C THR A 54 -2.32 3.06 -11.20
N GLY A 55 -3.35 3.59 -11.86
CA GLY A 55 -3.97 2.96 -13.03
C GLY A 55 -3.03 2.84 -14.22
N LEU A 56 -2.26 3.88 -14.51
CA LEU A 56 -1.26 3.90 -15.58
C LEU A 56 -0.08 2.98 -15.26
N LEU A 57 0.38 2.94 -14.00
CA LEU A 57 1.36 1.96 -13.54
C LEU A 57 0.83 0.54 -13.70
N SER A 58 -0.41 0.26 -13.27
CA SER A 58 -1.04 -1.05 -13.44
C SER A 58 -1.13 -1.46 -14.90
N LEU A 59 -1.53 -0.54 -15.80
CA LEU A 59 -1.56 -0.77 -17.25
C LEU A 59 -0.15 -1.03 -17.80
N ALA A 60 0.83 -0.21 -17.43
CA ALA A 60 2.22 -0.39 -17.85
C ALA A 60 2.79 -1.73 -17.38
N TYR A 61 2.52 -2.13 -16.13
CA TYR A 61 2.92 -3.43 -15.60
C TYR A 61 2.26 -4.62 -16.31
N LEU A 62 1.00 -4.46 -16.71
CA LEU A 62 0.25 -5.50 -17.41
C LEU A 62 0.71 -5.65 -18.87
N ILE A 63 1.12 -4.56 -19.51
CA ILE A 63 1.68 -4.55 -20.87
C ILE A 63 3.12 -5.07 -20.88
N LEU A 64 3.92 -4.71 -19.87
CA LEU A 64 5.34 -5.06 -19.80
C LEU A 64 5.56 -6.51 -19.33
N SER A 65 4.64 -7.07 -18.54
CA SER A 65 4.74 -8.43 -18.03
C SER A 65 4.00 -9.44 -18.92
N LYS A 66 4.74 -10.28 -19.64
CA LYS A 66 4.17 -11.43 -20.37
C LYS A 66 3.64 -12.54 -19.45
N ASN A 67 4.05 -12.58 -18.17
CA ASN A 67 3.72 -13.67 -17.23
C ASN A 67 3.31 -13.14 -15.85
N ILE A 68 2.07 -13.42 -15.45
CA ILE A 68 1.50 -13.02 -14.15
C ILE A 68 2.27 -13.65 -12.97
N TYR A 69 2.73 -14.90 -13.12
CA TYR A 69 3.44 -15.61 -12.05
C TYR A 69 4.76 -14.94 -11.65
N SER A 70 5.54 -14.44 -12.62
CA SER A 70 6.77 -13.71 -12.33
C SER A 70 6.47 -12.42 -11.57
N LEU A 71 5.42 -11.70 -11.96
CA LEU A 71 5.01 -10.45 -11.31
C LEU A 71 4.60 -10.69 -9.84
N ILE A 72 3.84 -11.76 -9.58
CA ILE A 72 3.45 -12.15 -8.23
C ILE A 72 4.70 -12.41 -7.37
N ASN A 73 5.66 -13.16 -7.88
CA ASN A 73 6.89 -13.46 -7.14
C ASN A 73 7.71 -12.19 -6.82
N TYR A 74 7.83 -11.25 -7.77
CA TYR A 74 8.53 -9.99 -7.52
C TYR A 74 7.87 -9.16 -6.42
N ILE A 75 6.55 -9.01 -6.46
CA ILE A 75 5.81 -8.26 -5.44
C ILE A 75 5.91 -8.96 -4.08
N GLN A 76 5.81 -10.30 -4.05
CA GLN A 76 5.90 -11.06 -2.81
C GLN A 76 7.26 -10.90 -2.14
N ILE A 77 8.37 -10.93 -2.88
CA ILE A 77 9.71 -10.72 -2.31
C ILE A 77 9.79 -9.35 -1.63
N SER A 78 9.32 -8.30 -2.31
CA SER A 78 9.30 -6.94 -1.74
C SER A 78 8.39 -6.85 -0.51
N TYR A 79 7.24 -7.51 -0.54
CA TYR A 79 6.28 -7.51 0.56
C TYR A 79 6.83 -8.21 1.80
N TRP A 80 7.43 -9.39 1.62
CA TRP A 80 8.07 -10.14 2.70
C TRP A 80 9.26 -9.40 3.30
N LEU A 81 10.04 -8.70 2.48
CA LEU A 81 11.13 -7.85 2.96
C LEU A 81 10.59 -6.70 3.84
N ALA A 82 9.53 -6.01 3.39
CA ALA A 82 8.89 -4.95 4.18
C ALA A 82 8.32 -5.48 5.51
N ILE A 83 7.68 -6.65 5.51
CA ILE A 83 7.22 -7.30 6.74
C ILE A 83 8.40 -7.65 7.65
N GLY A 84 9.46 -8.24 7.10
CA GLY A 84 10.67 -8.58 7.85
C GLY A 84 11.29 -7.34 8.51
N ALA A 85 11.40 -6.24 7.77
CA ALA A 85 11.87 -4.96 8.30
C ALA A 85 10.95 -4.40 9.40
N ALA A 86 9.62 -4.48 9.24
CA ALA A 86 8.66 -4.05 10.26
C ALA A 86 8.75 -4.89 11.54
N ILE A 87 8.93 -6.21 11.42
CA ILE A 87 9.14 -7.11 12.56
C ILE A 87 10.48 -6.78 13.24
N ALA A 88 11.56 -6.62 12.48
CA ALA A 88 12.86 -6.24 13.03
C ALA A 88 12.80 -4.89 13.75
N ALA A 89 12.11 -3.90 13.19
CA ALA A 89 11.88 -2.61 13.83
C ALA A 89 11.09 -2.74 15.13
N LEU A 90 10.09 -3.63 15.18
CA LEU A 90 9.34 -3.93 16.40
C LEU A 90 10.23 -4.57 17.49
N PHE A 91 11.09 -5.51 17.12
CA PHE A 91 12.07 -6.09 18.04
C PHE A 91 13.05 -5.03 18.55
N HIS A 92 13.57 -4.17 17.67
CA HIS A 92 14.46 -3.08 18.06
C HIS A 92 13.76 -2.09 19.00
N LEU A 93 12.51 -1.72 18.72
CA LEU A 93 11.71 -0.84 19.58
C LEU A 93 11.39 -1.50 20.93
N ARG A 94 11.27 -2.83 20.98
CA ARG A 94 11.09 -3.58 22.23
C ARG A 94 12.34 -3.54 23.11
N TRP A 95 13.53 -3.51 22.52
CA TRP A 95 14.77 -3.34 23.28
C TRP A 95 15.00 -1.88 23.70
N LYS A 96 14.78 -0.92 22.80
CA LYS A 96 15.10 0.49 23.05
C LYS A 96 14.08 1.23 23.93
N MET A 97 12.81 0.80 23.94
CA MET A 97 11.73 1.43 24.74
C MET A 97 10.93 0.36 25.50
N PRO A 98 11.50 -0.22 26.57
CA PRO A 98 10.86 -1.28 27.36
C PRO A 98 9.65 -0.78 28.19
N ASP A 99 9.69 0.48 28.66
CA ASP A 99 8.70 1.06 29.58
C ASP A 99 7.54 1.79 28.91
N ALA A 100 7.47 1.78 27.58
CA ALA A 100 6.33 2.37 26.88
C ALA A 100 5.03 1.62 27.24
N SER A 101 3.98 2.34 27.63
CA SER A 101 2.65 1.77 27.91
C SER A 101 2.11 1.11 26.64
N ARG A 102 2.12 -0.22 26.61
CA ARG A 102 1.61 -1.04 25.49
C ARG A 102 0.28 -1.65 25.93
N PRO A 103 -0.88 -1.14 25.46
CA PRO A 103 -2.20 -1.67 25.86
C PRO A 103 -2.44 -3.09 25.33
N ILE A 104 -1.68 -3.54 24.33
CA ILE A 104 -1.76 -4.90 23.79
C ILE A 104 -0.35 -5.50 23.86
N LYS A 105 -0.08 -6.28 24.91
CA LYS A 105 1.14 -7.08 25.06
C LYS A 105 0.73 -8.53 24.90
N ARG A 106 1.31 -9.27 23.93
CA ARG A 106 1.20 -10.73 23.94
C ARG A 106 1.95 -11.22 25.17
N ILE A 107 1.18 -11.61 26.19
CA ILE A 107 1.62 -12.33 27.37
C ILE A 107 1.92 -13.74 26.86
N TYR A 108 3.19 -14.10 26.82
CA TYR A 108 3.64 -15.49 26.81
C TYR A 108 4.77 -15.58 27.83
#